data_AF-A0A8E2WB69-F1
#
_entry.id   AF-A0A8E2WB69-F1
#
_cell.length_a   1.000
_cell.length_b   1.000
_cell.length_c   1.000
_cell.angle_alpha   90.00
_cell.angle_beta   90.00
_cell.angle_gamma   90.00
#
_symmetry.space_group_name_H-M   'P 1'
#
loop_
_entity.id
_entity.type
_entity.pdbx_description
1 polymer ?
#
loop_
_entity_poly.entity_id
_entity_poly.type
_entity_poly.pdbx_seq_one_letter_code
_entity_poly.pdbx_strand_id
1 'polypeptide(L)'
;MATQLPREEIWFAVRWRRLWAVRREGKIAMAKFAAATIVSAFAGVLLIAFVNVFLGIAVFSAGFGMSLSWFMALQRRHTDYSITYGDYFREKNNA
;
A
#
# COMPACT_ATOMS: atom_id res chain seq x y z
N MET A 1 19.11 -10.29 21.42
CA MET A 1 19.39 -10.74 20.04
C MET A 1 18.62 -9.86 19.09
N ALA A 2 19.28 -8.87 18.48
CA ALA A 2 18.69 -8.02 17.46
C ALA A 2 18.50 -8.87 16.20
N THR A 3 17.25 -9.21 15.87
CA THR A 3 16.89 -9.83 14.60
C THR A 3 17.27 -8.86 13.50
N GLN A 4 18.39 -9.14 12.82
CA GLN A 4 18.81 -8.43 11.63
C GLN A 4 17.70 -8.54 10.57
N LEU A 5 16.88 -7.49 10.46
CA LEU A 5 15.96 -7.36 9.34
C LEU A 5 16.83 -7.27 8.07
N PRO A 6 16.62 -8.15 7.07
CA PRO A 6 17.45 -8.16 5.86
C PRO A 6 17.46 -6.77 5.22
N ARG A 7 18.67 -6.22 5.07
CA ARG A 7 19.00 -4.80 4.80
C ARG A 7 18.39 -4.18 3.53
N GLU A 8 17.71 -4.96 2.68
CA GLU A 8 17.36 -4.55 1.31
C GLU A 8 15.85 -4.43 1.03
N GLU A 9 14.95 -4.80 1.95
CA GLU A 9 13.52 -4.94 1.62
C GLU A 9 12.54 -4.09 2.43
N ILE A 10 13.01 -3.11 3.21
CA ILE A 10 12.12 -2.33 4.07
C ILE A 10 11.43 -1.24 3.25
N TRP A 11 10.11 -1.37 3.09
CA TRP A 11 9.25 -0.34 2.52
C TRP A 11 8.86 0.66 3.60
N PHE A 12 8.82 1.94 3.25
CA PHE A 12 8.42 3.00 4.17
C PHE A 12 7.13 3.66 3.69
N ALA A 13 6.16 3.78 4.59
CA ALA A 13 4.92 4.50 4.33
C ALA A 13 4.98 5.89 4.98
N VAL A 14 4.63 6.93 4.22
CA VAL A 14 4.52 8.30 4.75
C VAL A 14 3.24 8.42 5.56
N ARG A 15 3.36 8.83 6.82
CA ARG A 15 2.22 9.19 7.66
C ARG A 15 2.60 10.36 8.57
N TRP A 16 1.78 11.42 8.58
CA TRP A 16 1.98 12.60 9.42
C TRP A 16 3.40 13.18 9.35
N ARG A 17 3.93 13.36 8.13
CA ARG A 17 5.30 13.86 7.84
C ARG A 17 6.46 12.94 8.25
N ARG A 18 6.22 11.72 8.73
CA ARG A 18 7.27 10.72 9.03
C ARG A 18 7.11 9.46 8.19
N LEU A 19 8.23 8.85 7.86
CA LEU A 19 8.33 7.59 7.13
C LEU A 19 8.45 6.45 8.16
N TRP A 20 7.50 5.52 8.14
CA TRP A 20 7.42 4.39 9.06
C TRP A 20 7.69 3.08 8.32
N ALA A 21 8.40 2.15 8.96
CA ALA A 21 8.69 0.86 8.35
C ALA A 21 7.43 0.01 8.21
N VAL A 22 7.20 -0.53 7.02
CA VAL A 22 6.13 -1.49 6.73
C VAL A 22 6.70 -2.89 6.86
N ARG A 23 6.00 -3.78 7.60
CA ARG A 23 6.38 -5.19 7.71
C ARG A 23 6.39 -5.87 6.35
N ARG A 24 7.26 -6.86 6.17
CA ARG A 24 7.41 -7.61 4.91
C ARG A 24 6.10 -8.23 4.41
N GLU A 25 5.25 -8.71 5.33
CA GLU A 25 3.90 -9.19 5.03
C GLU A 25 2.99 -8.10 4.44
N GLY A 26 3.08 -6.88 5.00
CA GLY A 26 2.38 -5.70 4.49
C GLY A 26 2.84 -5.32 3.09
N LYS A 27 4.14 -5.41 2.80
CA LYS A 27 4.70 -5.17 1.46
C LYS A 27 4.11 -6.13 0.43
N ILE A 28 4.07 -7.43 0.71
CA ILE A 28 3.50 -8.44 -0.19
C ILE A 28 2.00 -8.21 -0.40
N ALA A 29 1.26 -7.92 0.66
CA ALA A 29 -0.16 -7.67 0.58
C ALA A 29 -0.48 -6.38 -0.21
N MET A 30 0.29 -5.30 0.00
CA MET A 30 0.16 -4.06 -0.77
C MET A 30 0.49 -4.27 -2.25
N ALA A 31 1.55 -5.02 -2.57
CA ALA A 31 1.93 -5.31 -3.95
C ALA A 31 0.84 -6.11 -4.69
N LYS A 32 0.29 -7.14 -4.04
CA LYS A 32 -0.84 -7.92 -4.59
C LYS A 32 -2.08 -7.06 -4.79
N PHE A 33 -2.39 -6.18 -3.84
CA PHE A 33 -3.51 -5.26 -3.95
C PHE A 33 -3.33 -4.25 -5.10
N ALA A 34 -2.14 -3.69 -5.26
CA ALA A 34 -1.83 -2.78 -6.36
C ALA A 34 -1.98 -3.48 -7.72
N ALA A 35 -1.44 -4.70 -7.86
CA ALA A 35 -1.60 -5.50 -9.06
C ALA A 35 -3.08 -5.80 -9.38
N ALA A 36 -3.87 -6.21 -8.37
CA ALA A 36 -5.30 -6.46 -8.54
C ALA A 36 -6.10 -5.21 -8.90
N THR A 37 -5.71 -4.05 -8.36
CA THR A 37 -6.34 -2.76 -8.67
C THR A 37 -6.07 -2.36 -10.13
N ILE A 38 -4.84 -2.52 -10.61
CA ILE A 38 -4.48 -2.24 -12.01
C ILE A 38 -5.27 -3.15 -12.96
N VAL A 39 -5.29 -4.45 -12.71
CA VAL A 39 -6.05 -5.41 -13.54
C VAL A 39 -7.54 -5.08 -13.54
N SER A 40 -8.11 -4.73 -12.38
CA SER A 40 -9.52 -4.34 -12.27
C SER A 40 -9.81 -3.02 -13.00
N ALA A 41 -8.88 -2.06 -12.97
CA ALA A 41 -9.02 -0.81 -13.71
C ALA A 41 -9.07 -1.06 -15.23
N PHE A 42 -8.17 -1.90 -15.76
CA PHE A 42 -8.21 -2.29 -17.17
C PHE A 42 -9.51 -2.99 -17.56
N ALA A 43 -9.99 -3.92 -16.74
CA ALA A 43 -11.28 -4.57 -16.94
C ALA A 43 -12.44 -3.56 -16.93
N GLY A 44 -12.42 -2.59 -16.01
CA GLY A 44 -13.42 -1.51 -15.92
C GLY A 44 -13.42 -0.58 -17.15
N VAL A 45 -12.25 -0.22 -17.67
CA VAL A 45 -12.13 0.58 -18.90
C VAL A 45 -12.73 -0.15 -20.10
N LEU A 46 -12.46 -1.46 -20.24
CA LEU A 46 -13.08 -2.26 -21.29
C LEU A 46 -14.61 -2.33 -21.14
N LEU A 47 -15.11 -2.41 -19.91
CA LEU A 47 -16.54 -2.52 -19.63
C LEU A 47 -17.31 -1.22 -19.88
N ILE A 48 -16.66 -0.06 -19.72
CA ILE A 48 -17.21 1.26 -20.09
C ILE A 48 -17.53 1.37 -21.59
N ALA A 49 -16.85 0.60 -22.46
CA ALA A 49 -17.20 0.55 -23.88
C ALA A 49 -18.57 -0.10 -24.14
N PHE A 50 -19.10 -0.88 -23.19
CA PHE A 50 -20.34 -1.66 -23.33
C PHE A 50 -21.46 -1.20 -22.38
N VAL A 51 -21.19 -0.30 -21.44
CA VAL A 51 -22.14 0.19 -20.43
C VAL A 51 -22.23 1.72 -20.48
N ASN A 52 -23.40 2.27 -20.14
CA ASN A 52 -23.61 3.72 -20.04
C ASN A 52 -22.54 4.36 -19.13
N VAL A 53 -21.81 5.34 -19.67
CA VAL A 53 -20.60 5.93 -19.04
C VAL A 53 -20.87 6.42 -17.61
N PHE A 54 -22.03 7.02 -17.36
CA PHE A 54 -22.38 7.54 -16.04
C PHE A 54 -22.57 6.42 -14.99
N LEU A 55 -23.18 5.30 -15.39
CA LEU A 55 -23.35 4.14 -14.51
C LEU A 55 -21.98 3.49 -14.21
N GLY A 56 -21.12 3.40 -15.24
CA GLY A 56 -19.74 2.89 -15.09
C GLY A 56 -18.92 3.71 -14.11
N ILE A 57 -18.95 5.04 -14.23
CA ILE A 57 -18.26 5.96 -13.30
C ILE A 57 -18.79 5.80 -11.87
N ALA A 58 -20.10 5.67 -11.69
CA ALA A 58 -20.71 5.53 -10.36
C ALA A 58 -20.27 4.22 -9.65
N VAL A 59 -20.35 3.09 -10.36
CA VAL A 59 -19.92 1.78 -9.83
C VAL A 59 -18.41 1.75 -9.58
N PHE A 60 -17.62 2.30 -10.51
CA PHE A 60 -16.17 2.41 -10.34
C PHE A 60 -15.81 3.25 -9.12
N SER A 61 -16.44 4.42 -8.94
CA SER A 61 -16.15 5.31 -7.82
C SER A 61 -16.49 4.67 -6.47
N ALA A 62 -17.62 3.97 -6.39
CA ALA A 62 -18.02 3.24 -5.18
C ALA A 62 -17.06 2.08 -4.86
N GLY A 63 -16.74 1.25 -5.86
CA GLY A 63 -15.82 0.13 -5.70
C GLY A 63 -14.40 0.58 -5.35
N PHE A 64 -13.90 1.61 -6.04
CA PHE A 64 -12.59 2.19 -5.77
C PHE A 64 -12.52 2.80 -4.36
N GLY A 65 -13.56 3.52 -3.92
CA GLY A 65 -13.62 4.09 -2.57
C GLY A 65 -13.59 3.03 -1.45
N MET A 66 -14.34 1.94 -1.61
CA MET A 66 -14.28 0.80 -0.67
C MET A 66 -12.91 0.13 -0.68
N SER A 67 -12.36 -0.11 -1.86
CA SER A 67 -11.04 -0.71 -2.06
C SER A 67 -9.94 0.13 -1.40
N LEU A 68 -9.95 1.45 -1.60
CA LEU A 68 -9.00 2.38 -1.00
C LEU A 68 -9.10 2.41 0.52
N SER A 69 -10.32 2.37 1.06
CA SER A 69 -10.57 2.33 2.50
C SER A 69 -10.00 1.06 3.12
N TRP A 70 -10.21 -0.09 2.47
CA TRP A 70 -9.64 -1.37 2.86
C TRP A 70 -8.11 -1.34 2.79
N PHE A 71 -7.55 -0.78 1.73
CA PHE A 71 -6.10 -0.62 1.58
C PHE A 71 -5.51 0.19 2.72
N MET A 72 -6.07 1.36 3.05
CA MET A 72 -5.61 2.17 4.17
C MET A 72 -5.68 1.43 5.51
N ALA A 73 -6.74 0.64 5.74
CA ALA A 73 -6.86 -0.19 6.94
C ALA A 73 -5.76 -1.28 6.97
N LEU A 74 -5.46 -1.89 5.83
CA LEU A 74 -4.42 -2.90 5.69
C LEU A 74 -3.02 -2.31 5.91
N GLN A 75 -2.75 -1.13 5.35
CA GLN A 75 -1.50 -0.39 5.61
C GLN A 75 -1.33 -0.15 7.11
N ARG A 76 -2.38 0.32 7.80
CA ARG A 76 -2.31 0.61 9.25
C ARG A 76 -1.98 -0.63 10.08
N ARG A 77 -2.50 -1.81 9.71
CA ARG A 77 -2.26 -3.07 10.43
C ARG A 77 -0.85 -3.62 10.25
N HIS A 78 -0.22 -3.37 9.11
CA HIS A 78 1.11 -3.89 8.80
C HIS A 78 2.23 -2.84 8.87
N THR A 79 1.93 -1.61 9.28
CA THR A 79 2.95 -0.59 9.56
C THR A 79 3.47 -0.81 10.98
N ASP A 80 4.78 -0.92 11.13
CA ASP A 80 5.42 -0.97 12.43
C ASP A 80 5.74 0.46 12.90
N TYR A 81 5.05 0.90 13.95
CA TYR A 81 5.20 2.24 14.51
C TYR A 81 6.35 2.35 15.51
N SER A 82 7.12 1.28 15.72
CA SER A 82 8.29 1.32 16.60
C SER A 82 9.55 1.82 15.88
N ILE A 83 9.59 1.77 14.55
CA ILE A 83 10.78 2.09 13.75
C ILE A 83 10.46 3.21 12.76
N THR A 84 11.10 4.36 12.97
CA THR A 84 11.06 5.49 12.05
C THR A 84 12.25 5.44 11.08
N TYR A 85 12.06 5.95 9.86
CA TYR A 85 13.11 6.03 8.83
C TYR A 85 14.39 6.72 9.33
N GLY A 86 14.25 7.79 10.13
CA GLY A 86 15.38 8.50 10.72
C GLY A 86 16.21 7.62 11.66
N ASP A 87 15.57 6.79 12.47
CA ASP A 87 16.25 5.90 13.41
C ASP A 87 16.94 4.75 12.67
N TYR A 88 16.27 4.18 11.67
CA TYR A 88 16.83 3.13 10.82
C TYR A 88 18.10 3.58 10.08
N PHE A 89 18.11 4.79 9.51
CA PHE A 89 19.29 5.31 8.81
C PHE A 89 20.39 5.77 9.75
N ARG A 90 20.05 6.23 10.96
CA ARG A 90 21.04 6.61 11.98
C ARG A 90 21.78 5.39 12.52
N GLU A 91 21.06 4.29 12.74
CA GLU A 91 21.65 3.00 13.11
C GLU A 91 22.46 2.40 11.95
N LYS A 92 22.03 2.59 10.70
CA LYS A 92 22.78 2.18 9.50
C LYS A 92 24.11 2.93 9.33
N ASN A 93 24.17 4.22 9.62
CA ASN A 93 25.38 5.03 9.44
C ASN A 93 26.38 4.92 10.60
N ASN A 94 25.95 4.43 11.77
CA ASN A 94 26.78 4.27 12.96
C ASN A 94 27.29 2.83 13.18
N ALA A 95 26.99 1.89 12.28
CA ALA A 95 27.41 0.49 12.32
C ALA A 95 28.27 0.13 11.10
#